data_AF-A0AAN9FYZ3-F1
#
_entry.id   AF-A0AAN9FYZ3-F1
#
_cell.length_a   1.000
_cell.length_b   1.000
_cell.length_c   1.000
_cell.angle_alpha   90.00
_cell.angle_beta   90.00
_cell.angle_gamma   90.00
#
_symmetry.space_group_name_H-M   'P 1'
#
loop_
_entity.id
_entity.type
_entity.pdbx_description
1 polymer ?
#
loop_
_entity_poly.entity_id
_entity_poly.type
_entity_poly.pdbx_seq_one_letter_code
_entity_poly.pdbx_strand_id
1 'polypeptide(L)'
;MSSQHSLTAGCGGAVNGNTTGVYKTNGTNCIHTSSKFLTSWWEVNLGRSYPVHSITVWARGENPDYLFRMEGIEITMDGKECYKFDSAPTKREIAINCSSGVLSGTVIRVYKNATAAGIQRPNHTINICEFQVFSCSDGYWGIDCQQECGNCSNSEACDKVTGHCSSCSPRLEQPLCRAVEKTEIDGTSQFWIVVGASLAAVVLLAIAVAVVVLTVKWRRSRSETATEPEQNSGEDSKISNAAASQSERPGTMQYLPADAHDYLEIIPGPIYNQLQTSQDTRDSHFYSALQTVRVS
;
A
#
# COMPACT_ATOMS: atom_id res chain seq x y z
N MET A 1 19.82 18.35 -21.83
CA MET A 1 20.83 18.10 -20.77
C MET A 1 21.88 19.21 -20.81
N SER A 2 22.31 19.72 -19.66
CA SER A 2 23.21 20.89 -19.53
C SER A 2 24.63 20.70 -20.07
N SER A 3 25.18 19.50 -19.94
CA SER A 3 26.57 19.17 -20.31
C SER A 3 26.76 17.66 -20.32
N GLN A 4 27.80 17.18 -21.01
CA GLN A 4 28.17 15.76 -21.06
C GLN A 4 29.66 15.57 -20.72
N HIS A 5 30.00 14.41 -20.15
CA HIS A 5 31.37 14.01 -19.85
C HIS A 5 32.09 13.43 -21.09
N SER A 6 31.36 12.82 -22.02
CA SER A 6 31.87 12.29 -23.28
C SER A 6 30.99 12.75 -24.43
N LEU A 7 31.58 13.06 -25.59
CA LEU A 7 30.83 13.51 -26.79
C LEU A 7 29.91 12.42 -27.34
N THR A 8 30.27 11.15 -27.15
CA THR A 8 29.53 9.96 -27.60
C THR A 8 28.45 9.49 -26.63
N ALA A 9 28.50 9.89 -25.36
CA ALA A 9 27.47 9.57 -24.38
C ALA A 9 26.31 10.59 -24.45
N GLY A 10 25.36 10.34 -25.34
CA GLY A 10 24.22 11.23 -25.61
C GLY A 10 23.16 11.24 -24.49
N CYS A 11 22.32 12.28 -24.46
CA CYS A 11 21.29 12.46 -23.42
C CYS A 11 20.17 11.40 -23.42
N GLY A 12 19.96 10.71 -24.54
CA GLY A 12 19.02 9.58 -24.62
C GLY A 12 19.50 8.31 -23.88
N GLY A 13 20.74 8.27 -23.41
CA GLY A 13 21.31 7.12 -22.69
C GLY A 13 20.75 6.88 -21.28
N ALA A 14 19.66 7.54 -20.90
CA ALA A 14 18.87 7.26 -19.71
C ALA A 14 17.38 7.08 -20.01
N VAL A 15 17.00 6.89 -21.27
CA VAL A 15 15.62 6.65 -21.74
C VAL A 15 15.62 5.67 -22.92
N ASN A 16 16.42 4.61 -22.81
CA ASN A 16 16.71 3.66 -23.89
C ASN A 16 16.29 2.21 -23.58
N GLY A 17 15.65 1.98 -22.43
CA GLY A 17 15.22 0.66 -21.94
C GLY A 17 16.30 -0.17 -21.27
N ASN A 18 17.55 0.32 -21.14
CA ASN A 18 18.70 -0.46 -20.68
C ASN A 18 19.09 -0.11 -19.25
N THR A 19 18.47 -0.80 -18.30
CA THR A 19 18.69 -0.64 -16.85
C THR A 19 20.07 -1.10 -16.34
N THR A 20 21.04 -1.44 -17.20
CA THR A 20 22.39 -1.83 -16.74
C THR A 20 23.14 -0.65 -16.14
N GLY A 21 23.71 -0.82 -14.93
CA GLY A 21 24.39 0.25 -14.19
C GLY A 21 25.77 0.67 -14.75
N VAL A 22 26.05 0.42 -16.03
CA VAL A 22 27.39 0.39 -16.64
C VAL A 22 27.58 1.56 -17.61
N TYR A 23 28.33 2.58 -17.19
CA TYR A 23 28.64 3.74 -18.03
C TYR A 23 29.96 3.55 -18.78
N LYS A 24 29.88 3.53 -20.11
CA LYS A 24 31.05 3.53 -21.01
C LYS A 24 31.12 4.88 -21.72
N THR A 25 32.32 5.47 -21.82
CA THR A 25 32.51 6.78 -22.48
C THR A 25 32.06 6.79 -23.95
N ASN A 26 32.22 5.66 -24.64
CA ASN A 26 31.73 5.42 -26.00
C ASN A 26 30.47 4.53 -26.03
N GLY A 27 29.73 4.47 -24.92
CA GLY A 27 28.49 3.72 -24.80
C GLY A 27 27.25 4.56 -25.08
N THR A 28 26.18 3.89 -25.49
CA THR A 28 24.83 4.45 -25.57
C THR A 28 24.07 4.40 -24.24
N ASN A 29 24.70 3.87 -23.16
CA ASN A 29 24.07 3.71 -21.86
C ASN A 29 24.69 4.57 -20.76
N CYS A 30 23.81 5.04 -19.89
CA CYS A 30 23.99 6.04 -18.85
C CYS A 30 24.41 7.44 -19.33
N ILE A 31 23.72 8.45 -18.82
CA ILE A 31 24.16 9.84 -18.89
C ILE A 31 25.27 10.10 -17.87
N HIS A 32 26.15 11.03 -18.21
CA HIS A 32 27.15 11.57 -17.27
C HIS A 32 27.30 13.07 -17.55
N THR A 33 26.82 13.93 -16.64
CA THR A 33 27.05 15.37 -16.78
C THR A 33 28.53 15.71 -16.60
N SER A 34 28.99 16.84 -17.16
CA SER A 34 30.41 17.18 -17.14
C SER A 34 30.89 17.50 -15.73
N SER A 35 32.00 16.90 -15.31
CA SER A 35 32.64 17.17 -14.01
C SER A 35 33.19 18.60 -13.88
N LYS A 36 33.10 19.45 -14.91
CA LYS A 36 33.56 20.85 -14.85
C LYS A 36 32.62 21.75 -14.05
N PHE A 37 31.30 21.64 -14.24
CA PHE A 37 30.28 22.55 -13.68
C PHE A 37 29.74 22.04 -12.34
N LEU A 38 29.41 22.94 -11.39
CA LEU A 38 28.81 22.60 -10.09
C LEU A 38 27.27 22.58 -10.11
N THR A 39 26.67 23.18 -11.14
CA THR A 39 25.24 23.07 -11.47
C THR A 39 25.10 22.24 -12.74
N SER A 40 24.21 21.25 -12.73
CA SER A 40 23.88 20.49 -13.94
C SER A 40 22.43 20.00 -13.93
N TRP A 41 21.90 19.74 -15.13
CA TRP A 41 20.56 19.20 -15.31
C TRP A 41 20.49 18.22 -16.49
N TRP A 42 19.53 17.30 -16.40
CA TRP A 42 18.99 16.48 -17.49
C TRP A 42 17.47 16.59 -17.48
N GLU A 43 16.84 16.41 -18.65
CA GLU A 43 15.40 16.60 -18.83
C GLU A 43 14.86 15.56 -19.81
N VAL A 44 13.59 15.21 -19.61
CA VAL A 44 12.78 14.43 -20.54
C VAL A 44 11.44 15.10 -20.76
N ASN A 45 10.95 15.07 -21.99
CA ASN A 45 9.63 15.58 -22.38
C ASN A 45 8.71 14.38 -22.66
N LEU A 46 7.52 14.40 -22.06
CA LEU A 46 6.50 13.34 -22.21
C LEU A 46 5.59 13.57 -23.43
N GLY A 47 5.82 14.64 -24.21
CA GLY A 47 5.05 15.05 -25.39
C GLY A 47 3.68 15.67 -25.08
N ARG A 48 3.10 15.36 -23.92
CA ARG A 48 1.89 15.97 -23.33
C ARG A 48 1.91 15.83 -21.82
N SER A 49 0.97 16.48 -21.12
CA SER A 49 0.80 16.28 -19.68
C SER A 49 0.31 14.87 -19.36
N TYR A 50 0.97 14.20 -18.39
CA TYR A 50 0.55 12.92 -17.82
C TYR A 50 0.42 13.02 -16.29
N PRO A 51 -0.57 12.35 -15.66
CA PRO A 51 -0.57 12.15 -14.21
C PRO A 51 0.44 11.04 -13.86
N VAL A 52 1.58 11.44 -13.32
CA VAL A 52 2.71 10.57 -12.99
C VAL A 52 2.55 10.05 -11.56
N HIS A 53 2.40 8.74 -11.46
CA HIS A 53 2.12 8.03 -10.20
C HIS A 53 3.42 7.53 -9.54
N SER A 54 4.40 7.12 -10.35
CA SER A 54 5.75 6.78 -9.87
C SER A 54 6.82 7.03 -10.94
N ILE A 55 8.08 7.14 -10.52
CA ILE A 55 9.26 7.28 -11.37
C ILE A 55 10.31 6.28 -10.87
N THR A 56 10.84 5.42 -11.73
CA THR A 56 11.99 4.57 -11.37
C THR A 56 13.27 5.13 -11.96
N VAL A 57 14.21 5.50 -11.09
CA VAL A 57 15.53 5.98 -11.46
C VAL A 57 16.54 4.87 -11.25
N TRP A 58 17.23 4.48 -12.33
CA TRP A 58 18.33 3.54 -12.30
C TRP A 58 19.65 4.30 -12.25
N ALA A 59 20.33 4.33 -11.12
CA ALA A 59 21.63 4.96 -10.96
C ALA A 59 22.78 4.12 -11.57
N ARG A 60 23.90 4.77 -11.87
CA ARG A 60 25.17 4.09 -12.19
C ARG A 60 25.61 3.22 -11.01
N GLY A 61 25.98 1.96 -11.27
CA GLY A 61 26.17 0.93 -10.26
C GLY A 61 27.37 0.00 -10.43
N GLU A 62 28.33 0.33 -11.30
CA GLU A 62 29.62 -0.41 -11.42
C GLU A 62 30.46 -0.41 -10.13
N ASN A 63 30.28 0.61 -9.29
CA ASN A 63 30.84 0.72 -7.95
C ASN A 63 29.74 1.34 -7.05
N PRO A 64 29.44 0.77 -5.85
CA PRO A 64 28.54 1.38 -4.87
C PRO A 64 28.82 2.87 -4.55
N ASP A 65 30.08 3.30 -4.56
CA ASP A 65 30.49 4.70 -4.30
C ASP A 65 29.88 5.70 -5.31
N TYR A 66 29.40 5.22 -6.46
CA TYR A 66 28.74 6.09 -7.44
C TYR A 66 27.32 6.48 -7.01
N LEU A 67 26.71 5.80 -6.03
CA LEU A 67 25.40 6.17 -5.47
C LEU A 67 25.46 7.47 -4.66
N PHE A 68 26.62 7.85 -4.09
CA PHE A 68 26.84 9.17 -3.48
C PHE A 68 26.68 10.35 -4.48
N ARG A 69 26.58 10.07 -5.78
CA ARG A 69 26.28 11.08 -6.80
C ARG A 69 24.78 11.38 -6.94
N MET A 70 23.91 10.56 -6.34
CA MET A 70 22.46 10.80 -6.31
C MET A 70 22.06 11.79 -5.22
N GLU A 71 22.79 11.86 -4.10
CA GLU A 71 22.60 12.85 -3.04
C GLU A 71 22.56 14.28 -3.60
N GLY A 72 21.62 15.11 -3.15
CA GLY A 72 21.40 16.48 -3.62
C GLY A 72 20.88 16.59 -5.06
N ILE A 73 20.39 15.50 -5.66
CA ILE A 73 19.55 15.58 -6.87
C ILE A 73 18.12 16.00 -6.49
N GLU A 74 17.58 16.93 -7.26
CA GLU A 74 16.21 17.41 -7.21
C GLU A 74 15.49 16.96 -8.50
N ILE A 75 14.30 16.38 -8.37
CA ILE A 75 13.43 16.03 -9.48
C ILE A 75 12.24 16.98 -9.45
N THR A 76 12.01 17.69 -10.55
CA THR A 76 10.89 18.62 -10.73
C THR A 76 10.03 18.25 -11.94
N MET A 77 8.76 18.65 -11.90
CA MET A 77 7.77 18.41 -12.95
C MET A 77 7.10 19.74 -13.31
N ASP A 78 7.30 20.19 -14.55
CA ASP A 78 6.97 21.54 -15.03
C ASP A 78 7.44 22.67 -14.06
N GLY A 79 8.55 22.43 -13.36
CA GLY A 79 9.15 23.35 -12.39
C GLY A 79 8.65 23.23 -10.93
N LYS A 80 7.64 22.41 -10.65
CA LYS A 80 7.24 22.05 -9.27
C LYS A 80 8.13 20.93 -8.73
N GLU A 81 8.56 21.01 -7.47
CA GLU A 81 9.28 19.91 -6.80
C GLU A 81 8.42 18.63 -6.76
N CYS A 82 8.97 17.53 -7.28
CA CYS A 82 8.44 16.19 -7.14
C CYS A 82 9.13 15.46 -6.00
N TYR A 83 10.47 15.36 -6.03
CA TYR A 83 11.24 14.57 -5.08
C TYR A 83 12.67 15.10 -4.95
N LYS A 84 13.32 14.87 -3.81
CA LYS A 84 14.69 15.29 -3.54
C LYS A 84 15.46 14.19 -2.81
N PHE A 85 16.67 13.92 -3.26
CA PHE A 85 17.59 12.99 -2.61
C PHE A 85 18.33 13.71 -1.48
N ASP A 86 17.79 13.70 -0.27
CA ASP A 86 18.46 14.27 0.91
C ASP A 86 19.68 13.45 1.37
N SER A 87 19.86 12.23 0.85
CA SER A 87 21.03 11.38 1.08
C SER A 87 21.25 10.41 -0.10
N ALA A 88 22.36 9.65 -0.07
CA ALA A 88 22.66 8.63 -1.07
C ALA A 88 21.79 7.37 -0.88
N PRO A 89 21.18 6.82 -1.96
CA PRO A 89 20.39 5.59 -1.88
C PRO A 89 21.29 4.36 -1.70
N THR A 90 20.78 3.34 -1.02
CA THR A 90 21.49 2.06 -0.79
C THR A 90 21.37 1.06 -1.95
N LYS A 91 20.51 1.35 -2.93
CA LYS A 91 20.28 0.55 -4.14
C LYS A 91 20.42 1.41 -5.38
N ARG A 92 20.83 0.78 -6.49
CA ARG A 92 20.91 1.41 -7.82
C ARG A 92 19.55 1.57 -8.50
N GLU A 93 18.51 0.92 -8.00
CA GLU A 93 17.14 1.03 -8.46
C GLU A 93 16.37 1.78 -7.38
N ILE A 94 15.82 2.95 -7.73
CA ILE A 94 15.07 3.82 -6.82
C ILE A 94 13.70 4.09 -7.43
N ALA A 95 12.66 3.47 -6.88
CA ALA A 95 11.28 3.87 -7.11
C ALA A 95 10.98 5.15 -6.31
N ILE A 96 10.38 6.13 -6.96
CA ILE A 96 10.13 7.47 -6.44
C ILE A 96 8.66 7.82 -6.63
N ASN A 97 8.00 8.15 -5.52
CA ASN A 97 6.69 8.78 -5.53
C ASN A 97 6.90 10.25 -5.12
N CYS A 98 6.26 11.19 -5.82
CA CYS A 98 6.46 12.62 -5.53
C CYS A 98 5.91 12.98 -4.13
N SER A 99 6.63 13.82 -3.38
CA SER A 99 6.29 14.26 -2.02
C SER A 99 4.94 15.00 -1.92
N SER A 100 4.45 15.54 -3.04
CA SER A 100 3.13 16.17 -3.18
C SER A 100 2.00 15.21 -3.57
N GLY A 101 2.23 13.89 -3.61
CA GLY A 101 1.33 12.94 -4.26
C GLY A 101 1.44 12.98 -5.79
N VAL A 102 0.46 12.40 -6.49
CA VAL A 102 0.44 12.33 -7.97
C VAL A 102 0.51 13.74 -8.56
N LEU A 103 1.54 13.98 -9.40
CA LEU A 103 1.70 15.23 -10.13
C LEU A 103 1.31 15.04 -11.59
N SER A 104 0.68 16.06 -12.18
CA SER A 104 0.48 16.13 -13.63
C SER A 104 1.44 17.13 -14.24
N GLY A 105 2.12 16.73 -15.32
CA GLY A 105 3.01 17.63 -16.08
C GLY A 105 3.62 16.99 -17.32
N THR A 106 4.35 17.80 -18.09
CA THR A 106 4.85 17.48 -19.43
C THR A 106 6.37 17.33 -19.51
N VAL A 107 7.13 18.10 -18.73
CA VAL A 107 8.59 18.04 -18.67
C VAL A 107 9.03 17.65 -17.27
N ILE A 108 9.85 16.60 -17.18
CA ILE A 108 10.48 16.18 -15.93
C ILE A 108 11.97 16.53 -16.00
N ARG A 109 12.45 17.29 -15.02
CA ARG A 109 13.83 17.75 -14.90
C ARG A 109 14.50 17.13 -13.70
N VAL A 110 15.61 16.45 -13.95
CA VAL A 110 16.60 16.04 -12.94
C VAL A 110 17.64 17.16 -12.84
N TYR A 111 17.66 17.88 -11.73
CA TYR A 111 18.55 18.99 -11.44
C TYR A 111 19.53 18.64 -10.31
N LYS A 112 20.70 19.27 -10.32
CA LYS A 112 21.67 19.22 -9.21
C LYS A 112 22.39 20.55 -9.09
N ASN A 113 22.37 21.13 -7.89
CA ASN A 113 23.18 22.29 -7.51
C ASN A 113 24.09 21.91 -6.34
N ALA A 114 25.30 21.47 -6.66
CA ALA A 114 26.23 20.96 -5.65
C ALA A 114 26.67 22.05 -4.66
N THR A 115 26.78 23.31 -5.09
CA THR A 115 27.11 24.42 -4.20
C THR A 115 26.00 24.68 -3.17
N ALA A 116 24.73 24.66 -3.57
CA ALA A 116 23.60 24.81 -2.66
C ALA A 116 23.42 23.59 -1.73
N ALA A 117 23.77 22.39 -2.21
CA ALA A 117 23.73 21.15 -1.42
C ALA A 117 24.99 20.90 -0.57
N GLY A 118 26.00 21.79 -0.59
CA GLY A 118 27.29 21.61 0.10
C GLY A 118 28.22 20.52 -0.48
N ILE A 119 27.80 19.86 -1.57
CA ILE A 119 28.44 18.69 -2.17
C ILE A 119 29.77 19.07 -2.83
N GLN A 120 30.83 18.36 -2.43
CA GLN A 120 32.18 18.56 -2.94
C GLN A 120 32.49 17.68 -4.16
N ARG A 121 33.57 18.03 -4.88
CA ARG A 121 34.10 17.21 -5.98
C ARG A 121 34.58 15.87 -5.42
N PRO A 122 34.30 14.72 -6.09
CA PRO A 122 33.75 14.57 -7.44
C PRO A 122 32.23 14.33 -7.50
N ASN A 123 31.49 14.44 -6.39
CA ASN A 123 30.12 13.92 -6.27
C ASN A 123 29.04 14.81 -6.88
N HIS A 124 29.42 15.90 -7.54
CA HIS A 124 28.53 16.93 -8.08
C HIS A 124 27.93 16.62 -9.46
N THR A 125 28.28 15.50 -10.10
CA THR A 125 27.73 15.10 -11.42
C THR A 125 26.47 14.23 -11.30
N ILE A 126 25.61 14.28 -12.32
CA ILE A 126 24.43 13.41 -12.45
C ILE A 126 24.82 12.16 -13.25
N ASN A 127 24.45 10.97 -12.75
CA ASN A 127 24.82 9.67 -13.32
C ASN A 127 23.66 8.65 -13.26
N ILE A 128 22.74 8.76 -14.21
CA ILE A 128 21.56 7.90 -14.34
C ILE A 128 21.72 7.02 -15.59
N CYS A 129 21.36 5.75 -15.47
CA CYS A 129 21.42 4.72 -16.51
C CYS A 129 20.08 4.47 -17.21
N GLU A 130 18.95 4.65 -16.51
CA GLU A 130 17.61 4.65 -17.09
C GLU A 130 16.66 5.44 -16.17
N PHE A 131 15.67 6.12 -16.75
CA PHE A 131 14.71 7.00 -16.08
C PHE A 131 13.31 6.69 -16.61
N GLN A 132 12.56 5.88 -15.86
CA GLN A 132 11.28 5.34 -16.26
C GLN A 132 10.16 6.10 -15.56
N VAL A 133 9.14 6.54 -16.31
CA VAL A 133 8.02 7.35 -15.81
C VAL A 133 6.76 6.52 -15.92
N PHE A 134 5.97 6.43 -14.86
CA PHE A 134 4.79 5.55 -14.79
C PHE A 134 3.50 6.33 -14.50
N SER A 135 2.44 5.91 -15.17
CA SER A 135 1.05 6.38 -15.00
C SER A 135 0.14 5.16 -14.99
N CYS A 136 -1.07 5.26 -14.46
CA CYS A 136 -2.01 4.14 -14.54
C CYS A 136 -2.30 3.76 -16.00
N SER A 137 -2.50 2.47 -16.24
CA SER A 137 -3.08 1.95 -17.48
C SER A 137 -4.49 2.53 -17.68
N ASP A 138 -4.96 2.59 -18.93
CA ASP A 138 -6.35 3.00 -19.19
C ASP A 138 -7.28 1.90 -18.62
N GLY A 139 -8.30 2.32 -17.85
CA GLY A 139 -9.11 1.39 -17.05
C GLY A 139 -8.72 1.30 -15.57
N TYR A 140 -7.60 1.91 -15.14
CA TYR A 140 -7.11 1.91 -13.76
C TYR A 140 -6.89 3.32 -13.21
N TRP A 141 -7.09 3.50 -11.89
CA TRP A 141 -6.95 4.77 -11.19
C TRP A 141 -6.54 4.61 -9.72
N GLY A 142 -6.22 5.75 -9.09
CA GLY A 142 -5.80 5.85 -7.70
C GLY A 142 -4.28 5.97 -7.56
N ILE A 143 -3.81 6.37 -6.38
CA ILE A 143 -2.38 6.67 -6.12
C ILE A 143 -1.43 5.50 -6.46
N ASP A 144 -1.92 4.27 -6.35
CA ASP A 144 -1.22 3.00 -6.63
C ASP A 144 -1.81 2.25 -7.85
N CYS A 145 -2.74 2.88 -8.58
CA CYS A 145 -3.49 2.33 -9.70
C CYS A 145 -4.32 1.06 -9.39
N GLN A 146 -4.53 0.69 -8.13
CA GLN A 146 -5.21 -0.57 -7.77
C GLN A 146 -6.75 -0.54 -7.95
N GLN A 147 -7.33 0.62 -8.27
CA GLN A 147 -8.78 0.74 -8.47
C GLN A 147 -9.15 0.66 -9.95
N GLU A 148 -10.13 -0.18 -10.28
CA GLU A 148 -10.67 -0.26 -11.64
C GLU A 148 -11.69 0.86 -11.90
N CYS A 149 -11.67 1.44 -13.10
CA CYS A 149 -12.69 2.39 -13.57
C CYS A 149 -14.09 1.73 -13.55
N GLY A 150 -15.14 2.51 -13.29
CA GLY A 150 -16.48 2.09 -13.69
C GLY A 150 -16.72 2.28 -15.19
N ASN A 151 -17.94 1.99 -15.65
CA ASN A 151 -18.27 2.00 -17.07
C ASN A 151 -18.67 3.41 -17.53
N CYS A 152 -17.66 4.25 -17.76
CA CYS A 152 -17.81 5.56 -18.41
C CYS A 152 -18.51 5.43 -19.78
N SER A 153 -19.15 6.51 -20.24
CA SER A 153 -19.73 6.57 -21.59
C SER A 153 -18.68 6.29 -22.68
N ASN A 154 -19.12 5.69 -23.79
CA ASN A 154 -18.32 5.47 -25.00
C ASN A 154 -17.00 4.68 -24.80
N SER A 155 -16.83 4.01 -23.66
CA SER A 155 -15.55 3.42 -23.23
C SER A 155 -14.40 4.45 -23.12
N GLU A 156 -14.72 5.70 -22.77
CA GLU A 156 -13.71 6.68 -22.35
C GLU A 156 -12.98 6.19 -21.10
N ALA A 157 -11.67 6.42 -21.01
CA ALA A 157 -10.90 6.14 -19.80
C ALA A 157 -11.30 7.12 -18.68
N CYS A 158 -11.49 6.60 -17.46
CA CYS A 158 -11.73 7.45 -16.29
C CYS A 158 -10.48 8.25 -15.90
N ASP A 159 -10.67 9.32 -15.11
CA ASP A 159 -9.56 10.07 -14.54
C ASP A 159 -8.68 9.18 -13.67
N LYS A 160 -7.37 9.21 -13.92
CA LYS A 160 -6.42 8.24 -13.35
C LYS A 160 -6.12 8.48 -11.87
N VAL A 161 -6.47 9.64 -11.32
CA VAL A 161 -6.22 9.96 -9.90
C VAL A 161 -7.47 9.73 -9.06
N THR A 162 -8.66 9.99 -9.63
CA THR A 162 -9.94 10.06 -8.91
C THR A 162 -10.98 9.02 -9.34
N GLY A 163 -10.75 8.31 -10.46
CA GLY A 163 -11.68 7.34 -11.02
C GLY A 163 -12.90 7.96 -11.70
N HIS A 164 -12.98 9.29 -11.77
CA HIS A 164 -14.15 10.01 -12.24
C HIS A 164 -14.30 9.91 -13.77
N CYS A 165 -15.52 9.66 -14.23
CA CYS A 165 -15.88 9.69 -15.66
C CYS A 165 -16.50 11.03 -16.04
N SER A 166 -16.28 11.45 -17.30
CA SER A 166 -16.97 12.58 -17.95
C SER A 166 -18.50 12.46 -17.85
N SER A 167 -19.00 11.25 -18.10
CA SER A 167 -20.41 10.84 -18.07
C SER A 167 -20.51 9.31 -17.95
N CYS A 168 -21.68 8.80 -17.56
CA CYS A 168 -21.90 7.38 -17.33
C CYS A 168 -22.75 6.70 -18.40
N SER A 169 -22.44 5.44 -18.68
CA SER A 169 -23.38 4.54 -19.38
C SER A 169 -24.71 4.44 -18.61
N PRO A 170 -25.86 4.23 -19.29
CA PRO A 170 -27.18 4.30 -18.66
C PRO A 170 -27.35 3.38 -17.45
N ARG A 171 -28.07 3.86 -16.42
CA ARG A 171 -28.35 3.18 -15.14
C ARG A 171 -27.17 3.07 -14.16
N LEU A 172 -26.08 3.79 -14.40
CA LEU A 172 -24.93 3.90 -13.49
C LEU A 172 -24.83 5.34 -12.96
N GLU A 173 -24.35 5.50 -11.73
CA GLU A 173 -24.28 6.82 -11.08
C GLU A 173 -22.87 7.41 -11.05
N GLN A 174 -22.82 8.74 -11.14
CA GLN A 174 -21.60 9.53 -11.01
C GLN A 174 -21.08 9.54 -9.56
N PRO A 175 -19.77 9.81 -9.35
CA PRO A 175 -18.79 10.18 -10.36
C PRO A 175 -18.02 8.98 -10.97
N LEU A 176 -18.09 7.80 -10.33
CA LEU A 176 -17.32 6.61 -10.72
C LEU A 176 -18.01 5.71 -11.77
N CYS A 177 -19.26 5.99 -12.15
CA CYS A 177 -20.06 5.18 -13.08
C CYS A 177 -20.13 3.69 -12.69
N ARG A 178 -20.52 3.46 -11.44
CA ARG A 178 -20.84 2.14 -10.89
C ARG A 178 -22.36 2.05 -10.65
N ALA A 179 -22.88 0.84 -10.54
CA ALA A 179 -24.28 0.64 -10.15
C ALA A 179 -24.44 1.01 -8.67
N VAL A 180 -25.54 1.66 -8.31
CA VAL A 180 -25.91 1.79 -6.89
C VAL A 180 -26.30 0.40 -6.39
N GLU A 181 -25.46 -0.16 -5.54
CA GLU A 181 -25.84 -1.31 -4.73
C GLU A 181 -26.92 -0.86 -3.75
N LYS A 182 -28.18 -1.04 -4.16
CA LYS A 182 -29.32 -0.86 -3.28
C LYS A 182 -29.23 -1.95 -2.23
N THR A 183 -28.83 -1.58 -1.03
CA THR A 183 -29.16 -2.36 0.17
C THR A 183 -30.68 -2.44 0.27
N GLU A 184 -31.24 -3.53 -0.23
CA GLU A 184 -32.62 -3.89 0.09
C GLU A 184 -32.68 -4.06 1.60
N ILE A 185 -33.28 -3.07 2.27
CA ILE A 185 -33.65 -3.18 3.68
C ILE A 185 -34.82 -4.15 3.71
N ASP A 186 -34.48 -5.43 3.64
CA ASP A 186 -35.43 -6.52 3.58
C ASP A 186 -36.25 -6.48 4.88
N GLY A 187 -37.55 -6.19 4.74
CA GLY A 187 -38.42 -5.79 5.86
C GLY A 187 -38.60 -6.86 6.94
N THR A 188 -38.11 -8.07 6.67
CA THR A 188 -38.09 -9.25 7.53
C THR A 188 -36.81 -9.35 8.37
N SER A 189 -36.41 -8.25 9.02
CA SER A 189 -35.35 -8.31 10.03
C SER A 189 -35.71 -9.33 11.12
N GLN A 190 -34.79 -10.29 11.34
CA GLN A 190 -34.88 -11.36 12.36
C GLN A 190 -35.24 -10.81 13.75
N PHE A 191 -34.91 -9.55 14.03
CA PHE A 191 -35.26 -8.81 15.24
C PHE A 191 -36.75 -8.94 15.62
N TRP A 192 -37.68 -8.79 14.66
CA TRP A 192 -39.12 -8.87 14.94
C TRP A 192 -39.58 -10.28 15.35
N ILE A 193 -38.95 -11.33 14.78
CA ILE A 193 -39.22 -12.72 15.12
C ILE A 193 -38.79 -13.01 16.58
N VAL A 194 -37.59 -12.57 16.95
CA VAL A 194 -37.03 -12.75 18.30
C VAL A 194 -37.84 -12.00 19.37
N VAL A 195 -38.23 -10.75 19.10
CA VAL A 195 -39.05 -9.94 20.02
C VAL A 195 -40.44 -10.55 20.22
N GLY A 196 -41.10 -11.02 19.15
CA GLY A 196 -42.40 -11.67 19.23
C GLY A 196 -42.39 -12.96 20.04
N ALA A 197 -41.41 -13.84 19.81
CA ALA A 197 -41.28 -15.10 20.53
C ALA A 197 -41.00 -14.91 22.03
N SER A 198 -40.19 -13.90 22.39
CA SER A 198 -39.81 -13.61 23.77
C SER A 198 -41.01 -13.17 24.62
N LEU A 199 -41.88 -12.30 24.09
CA LEU A 199 -43.09 -11.85 24.79
C LEU A 199 -44.08 -12.99 25.05
N ALA A 200 -44.29 -13.88 24.09
CA ALA A 200 -45.16 -15.04 24.25
C ALA A 200 -44.68 -15.98 25.37
N ALA A 201 -43.37 -16.26 25.43
CA ALA A 201 -42.79 -17.11 26.47
C ALA A 201 -42.92 -16.50 27.88
N VAL A 202 -42.70 -15.18 28.03
CA VAL A 202 -42.85 -14.47 29.32
C VAL A 202 -44.30 -14.47 29.79
N VAL A 203 -45.27 -14.25 28.89
CA VAL A 203 -46.70 -14.30 29.22
C VAL A 203 -47.13 -15.71 29.65
N LEU A 204 -46.69 -16.76 28.96
CA LEU A 204 -46.98 -18.15 29.34
C LEU A 204 -46.39 -18.51 30.72
N LEU A 205 -45.17 -18.08 31.03
CA LEU A 205 -44.56 -18.27 32.35
C LEU A 205 -45.34 -17.52 33.45
N ALA A 206 -45.76 -16.28 33.20
CA ALA A 206 -46.56 -15.51 34.16
C ALA A 206 -47.92 -16.18 34.46
N ILE A 207 -48.60 -16.71 33.44
CA ILE A 207 -49.85 -17.46 33.58
C ILE A 207 -49.61 -18.76 34.38
N ALA A 208 -48.55 -19.51 34.06
CA ALA A 208 -48.21 -20.74 34.78
C ALA A 208 -47.93 -20.47 36.28
N VAL A 209 -47.17 -19.43 36.60
CA VAL A 209 -46.91 -18.99 37.99
C VAL A 209 -48.21 -18.58 38.67
N ALA A 210 -49.10 -17.84 38.01
CA ALA A 210 -50.41 -17.47 38.57
C ALA A 210 -51.28 -18.70 38.90
N VAL A 211 -51.31 -19.71 38.02
CA VAL A 211 -52.05 -20.97 38.27
C VAL A 211 -51.43 -21.76 39.44
N VAL A 212 -50.10 -21.81 39.56
CA VAL A 212 -49.42 -22.43 40.71
C VAL A 212 -49.73 -21.68 42.01
N VAL A 213 -49.66 -20.34 42.02
CA VAL A 213 -49.99 -19.54 43.22
C VAL A 213 -51.47 -19.70 43.62
N LEU A 214 -52.40 -19.69 42.65
CA LEU A 214 -53.82 -19.91 42.92
C LEU A 214 -54.08 -21.31 43.49
N THR A 215 -53.52 -22.37 42.89
CA THR A 215 -53.71 -23.75 43.37
C THR A 215 -53.04 -24.00 44.73
N VAL A 216 -51.88 -23.40 45.01
CA VAL A 216 -51.24 -23.44 46.34
C VAL A 216 -52.06 -22.67 47.38
N LYS A 217 -52.61 -21.50 47.02
CA LYS A 217 -53.51 -20.73 47.92
C LYS A 217 -54.80 -21.50 48.21
N TRP A 218 -55.38 -22.17 47.22
CA TRP A 218 -56.55 -23.05 47.38
C TRP A 218 -56.24 -24.27 48.28
N ARG A 219 -55.05 -24.87 48.15
CA ARG A 219 -54.59 -25.95 49.03
C ARG A 219 -54.39 -25.47 50.48
N ARG A 220 -53.74 -24.31 50.68
CA ARG A 220 -53.59 -23.70 52.02
C ARG A 220 -54.93 -23.39 52.68
N SER A 221 -55.90 -22.88 51.92
CA SER A 221 -57.28 -22.61 52.38
C SER A 221 -58.07 -23.85 52.84
N ARG A 222 -57.49 -25.07 52.74
CA ARG A 222 -58.10 -26.33 53.15
C ARG A 222 -57.30 -27.06 54.24
N SER A 223 -56.35 -26.36 54.89
CA SER A 223 -55.34 -26.96 55.77
C SER A 223 -55.14 -26.23 57.11
N GLU A 224 -56.22 -25.73 57.72
CA GLU A 224 -56.22 -25.19 59.08
C GLU A 224 -56.86 -26.19 60.06
N THR A 225 -56.07 -27.11 60.61
CA THR A 225 -56.41 -27.92 61.81
C THR A 225 -55.12 -28.49 62.44
N ALA A 226 -55.10 -28.57 63.78
CA ALA A 226 -54.05 -29.14 64.65
C ALA A 226 -52.82 -28.24 64.96
N THR A 227 -52.32 -28.37 66.18
CA THR A 227 -51.61 -27.34 66.97
C THR A 227 -50.19 -27.76 67.39
N GLU A 228 -49.38 -26.78 67.79
CA GLU A 228 -48.15 -26.80 68.62
C GLU A 228 -48.11 -27.76 69.85
N PRO A 229 -46.98 -27.92 70.61
CA PRO A 229 -45.68 -27.20 70.57
C PRO A 229 -44.37 -28.05 70.70
N GLU A 230 -43.19 -27.38 70.64
CA GLU A 230 -42.20 -27.18 71.75
C GLU A 230 -40.67 -27.28 71.46
N GLN A 231 -39.90 -26.44 72.20
CA GLN A 231 -38.46 -26.43 72.59
C GLN A 231 -37.25 -26.58 71.60
N ASN A 232 -36.58 -25.43 71.35
CA ASN A 232 -35.27 -25.00 71.92
C ASN A 232 -33.88 -25.67 71.59
N SER A 233 -32.86 -24.79 71.51
CA SER A 233 -31.41 -24.95 71.84
C SER A 233 -30.37 -25.66 70.92
N GLY A 234 -29.17 -25.05 70.84
CA GLY A 234 -27.86 -25.65 70.47
C GLY A 234 -27.55 -25.85 68.97
N GLU A 235 -26.28 -25.96 68.51
CA GLU A 235 -24.97 -25.49 69.03
C GLU A 235 -23.93 -25.45 67.86
N ASP A 236 -22.69 -25.00 68.12
CA ASP A 236 -21.58 -24.74 67.18
C ASP A 236 -21.08 -25.91 66.32
N SER A 237 -20.58 -25.60 65.10
CA SER A 237 -19.20 -25.92 64.63
C SER A 237 -18.96 -25.42 63.18
N LYS A 238 -17.90 -24.65 62.88
CA LYS A 238 -16.50 -25.06 62.54
C LYS A 238 -16.42 -25.87 61.22
N ILE A 239 -15.41 -25.74 60.35
CA ILE A 239 -14.11 -25.06 60.48
C ILE A 239 -13.58 -24.54 59.11
N SER A 240 -12.46 -23.84 59.22
CA SER A 240 -11.51 -23.26 58.26
C SER A 240 -11.02 -24.19 57.10
N ASN A 241 -10.10 -23.80 56.18
CA ASN A 241 -9.14 -22.70 56.22
C ASN A 241 -8.68 -22.21 54.82
N ALA A 242 -7.96 -21.08 54.80
CA ALA A 242 -7.33 -20.49 53.62
C ALA A 242 -6.01 -21.16 53.20
N ALA A 243 -5.55 -20.88 51.97
CA ALA A 243 -4.17 -20.47 51.67
C ALA A 243 -4.07 -19.84 50.26
N ALA A 244 -3.09 -18.98 50.04
CA ALA A 244 -2.74 -18.41 48.74
C ALA A 244 -1.25 -18.65 48.44
N SER A 245 -0.83 -18.48 47.17
CA SER A 245 0.58 -18.24 46.84
C SER A 245 0.72 -17.47 45.51
N GLN A 246 1.84 -16.79 45.36
CA GLN A 246 2.25 -15.97 44.21
C GLN A 246 3.60 -16.48 43.68
N SER A 247 3.97 -16.16 42.43
CA SER A 247 5.38 -16.04 42.01
C SER A 247 5.51 -15.30 40.67
N GLU A 248 6.74 -14.97 40.26
CA GLU A 248 7.04 -13.98 39.22
C GLU A 248 8.01 -14.46 38.09
N ARG A 249 8.02 -13.65 37.02
CA ARG A 249 8.99 -13.35 35.91
C ARG A 249 10.50 -13.73 36.07
N PRO A 250 11.40 -13.48 35.07
CA PRO A 250 11.37 -13.55 33.57
C PRO A 250 12.67 -14.20 32.95
N GLY A 251 12.86 -14.22 31.61
CA GLY A 251 14.16 -14.62 30.98
C GLY A 251 14.25 -14.63 29.43
N THR A 252 15.46 -14.82 28.86
CA THR A 252 15.86 -14.64 27.42
C THR A 252 16.87 -15.74 26.93
N MET A 253 17.59 -15.77 25.77
CA MET A 253 17.99 -14.79 24.73
C MET A 253 18.56 -15.44 23.42
N GLN A 254 18.53 -14.69 22.29
CA GLN A 254 19.44 -14.64 21.08
C GLN A 254 19.97 -15.88 20.28
N TYR A 255 19.80 -15.80 18.93
CA TYR A 255 20.75 -16.00 17.78
C TYR A 255 21.78 -17.16 17.65
N LEU A 256 22.04 -17.63 16.40
CA LEU A 256 23.35 -17.68 15.65
C LEU A 256 23.22 -18.39 14.23
N PRO A 257 24.24 -18.37 13.32
CA PRO A 257 24.11 -18.61 11.85
C PRO A 257 25.06 -19.69 11.21
N ALA A 258 25.14 -19.79 9.86
CA ALA A 258 26.30 -20.25 9.05
C ALA A 258 26.16 -19.98 7.53
N ASP A 259 27.27 -20.05 6.76
CA ASP A 259 27.42 -19.64 5.33
C ASP A 259 28.12 -20.71 4.43
N ALA A 260 28.10 -20.56 3.08
CA ALA A 260 29.24 -20.80 2.12
C ALA A 260 28.88 -21.00 0.60
N HIS A 261 29.64 -20.31 -0.29
CA HIS A 261 30.33 -20.73 -1.57
C HIS A 261 29.78 -21.86 -2.50
N ASP A 262 30.01 -21.88 -3.85
CA ASP A 262 30.53 -20.97 -4.91
C ASP A 262 30.33 -21.63 -6.32
N TYR A 263 30.83 -21.00 -7.40
CA TYR A 263 31.03 -21.43 -8.82
C TYR A 263 30.14 -20.82 -9.92
N LEU A 264 30.80 -20.61 -11.08
CA LEU A 264 30.31 -19.98 -12.32
C LEU A 264 30.01 -21.03 -13.41
N GLU A 265 29.12 -20.71 -14.36
CA GLU A 265 29.49 -20.59 -15.79
C GLU A 265 28.37 -20.03 -16.71
N ILE A 266 28.76 -19.07 -17.56
CA ILE A 266 28.41 -18.82 -18.99
C ILE A 266 26.92 -18.72 -19.44
N ILE A 267 26.69 -17.70 -20.30
CA ILE A 267 25.39 -17.29 -20.87
C ILE A 267 25.18 -17.88 -22.28
N PRO A 268 23.94 -18.28 -22.63
CA PRO A 268 23.30 -17.70 -23.81
C PRO A 268 21.92 -17.09 -23.49
N GLY A 269 21.62 -15.93 -24.09
CA GLY A 269 20.24 -15.41 -24.14
C GLY A 269 19.43 -16.07 -25.27
N PRO A 270 18.13 -15.76 -25.43
CA PRO A 270 17.37 -14.69 -24.76
C PRO A 270 16.23 -15.20 -23.85
N ILE A 271 15.85 -14.44 -22.83
CA ILE A 271 14.62 -14.69 -22.06
C ILE A 271 13.83 -13.39 -21.85
N TYR A 272 13.02 -13.07 -22.86
CA TYR A 272 11.68 -12.53 -22.63
C TYR A 272 10.75 -13.74 -22.54
N ASN A 273 9.77 -13.75 -21.62
CA ASN A 273 8.91 -14.89 -21.25
C ASN A 273 9.53 -15.98 -20.31
N GLN A 274 9.95 -15.61 -19.09
CA GLN A 274 9.93 -16.52 -17.91
C GLN A 274 9.48 -15.79 -16.63
N LEU A 275 8.21 -15.38 -16.59
CA LEU A 275 7.48 -15.02 -15.35
C LEU A 275 6.05 -15.61 -15.41
N GLN A 276 5.95 -16.90 -15.74
CA GLN A 276 4.66 -17.63 -15.85
C GLN A 276 4.70 -19.02 -15.16
N THR A 277 5.46 -19.14 -14.08
CA THR A 277 5.36 -20.27 -13.13
C THR A 277 5.50 -19.74 -11.71
N SER A 278 4.49 -20.00 -10.88
CA SER A 278 4.35 -19.62 -9.46
C SER A 278 4.49 -18.13 -9.10
N GLN A 279 3.37 -17.41 -9.00
CA GLN A 279 3.12 -16.38 -7.98
C GLN A 279 1.61 -16.06 -7.86
N ASP A 280 1.24 -15.20 -6.91
CA ASP A 280 -0.14 -14.99 -6.43
C ASP A 280 -1.03 -14.38 -7.54
N THR A 281 -2.33 -14.73 -7.58
CA THR A 281 -3.27 -14.13 -8.54
C THR A 281 -3.47 -12.63 -8.32
N ARG A 282 -3.07 -12.09 -7.16
CA ARG A 282 -3.01 -10.64 -6.91
C ARG A 282 -1.85 -9.95 -7.63
N ASP A 283 -0.72 -10.64 -7.82
CA ASP A 283 0.46 -10.06 -8.48
C ASP A 283 0.21 -9.84 -9.98
N SER A 284 -0.56 -10.71 -10.63
CA SER A 284 -0.87 -10.56 -12.07
C SER A 284 -1.75 -9.35 -12.39
N HIS A 285 -2.61 -8.89 -11.46
CA HIS A 285 -3.36 -7.65 -11.62
C HIS A 285 -2.47 -6.41 -11.44
N PHE A 286 -1.49 -6.46 -10.52
CA PHE A 286 -0.58 -5.34 -10.26
C PHE A 286 0.23 -4.92 -11.50
N TYR A 287 0.77 -5.88 -12.26
CA TYR A 287 1.55 -5.58 -13.48
C TYR A 287 0.71 -5.08 -14.67
N SER A 288 -0.62 -5.18 -14.62
CA SER A 288 -1.51 -4.59 -15.64
C SER A 288 -1.93 -3.15 -15.33
N ALA A 289 -1.88 -2.74 -14.07
CA ALA A 289 -2.40 -1.46 -13.59
C ALA A 289 -1.51 -0.24 -13.91
N LEU A 290 -0.21 -0.44 -14.14
CA LEU A 290 0.77 0.61 -14.47
C LEU A 290 1.30 0.46 -15.91
N GLN A 291 1.45 1.59 -16.60
CA GLN A 291 2.11 1.67 -17.90
C GLN A 291 3.31 2.64 -17.86
N THR A 292 4.39 2.27 -18.56
CA THR A 292 5.51 3.18 -18.80
C THR A 292 5.08 4.25 -19.81
N VAL A 293 5.14 5.52 -19.39
CA VAL A 293 4.96 6.66 -20.29
C VAL A 293 6.12 6.66 -21.28
N ARG A 294 5.81 6.55 -22.57
CA ARG A 294 6.83 6.66 -23.62
C ARG A 294 7.38 8.08 -23.67
N VAL A 295 8.68 8.18 -23.90
CA VAL A 295 9.48 9.39 -23.87
C VAL A 295 10.27 9.52 -25.18
N SER A 296 10.57 10.76 -25.58
CA SER A 296 11.16 11.10 -26.89
C SER A 296 12.16 12.25 -26.77
#